data_AF-A0A6A6KQ48-F1
#
_entry.id   AF-A0A6A6KQ48-F1
#
_cell.length_a   1.000
_cell.length_b   1.000
_cell.length_c   1.000
_cell.angle_alpha   90.00
_cell.angle_beta   90.00
_cell.angle_gamma   90.00
#
_symmetry.space_group_name_H-M   'P 1'
#
loop_
_entity.id
_entity.type
_entity.pdbx_description
1 polymer ?
#
loop_
_entity_poly.entity_id
_entity_poly.type
_entity_poly.pdbx_seq_one_letter_code
_entity_poly.pdbx_strand_id
1 'polypeptide(L)'
;MACSDKTLRVFCVGTADTKLDELRFLSDSVSSSLTSLSNNSSSKVEVVIVDVSVGQKEINGIGEFSFVSRKDVLACLKVSVEQNHNMLPDDRAQAVAIMSKALEHFMKNAQETNVVAGAIGLGGSGGTSLLSSAFRLLPLGMPKIIVSTVASGQTEPYVGTSDLILFPSIVDVCGINSVSRVVLSNAGAAFAGMVIGRLERAGGSLGESEKLTVGITMFGVTTPCVNAVKERLVREGYETLVFHATGVGGRAMESLVREGFIKGVLDVTTTEVADYVVGGIMACDSSRFDAILEKNIPLVLSVGALDMVNFGAVDTIPPNFQQRKIHIHNEQVSLMRTTVEENKKFAEFIADKLNESSSKIRVCLPQKGISALDAPGKPFCDPESTATLISELQKLIQIMKTGRYRCSYHINDPEFADALVDSFLEISLENPMESSPSQIAIYEPCLEHNISTVKSSSCGMICYSPSNYPDARPETLQKTQTILQRLKDQIEKGLPIIGAGAGTGISAKFEEAGGVDLIVLYNSGRFRMAGRGSLAGLLPFADANAIVIEMANEVLPIVKGVPVLAGVCGTDPFRLMDYF
;
A
#
# COMPACT_ATOMS: atom_id res chain seq x y z
N MET A 1 24.18 -17.34 27.19
CA MET A 1 23.18 -17.94 28.10
C MET A 1 22.03 -18.46 27.26
N ALA A 2 21.58 -19.68 27.54
CA ALA A 2 20.84 -20.59 26.65
C ALA A 2 19.62 -19.99 25.92
N CYS A 3 19.63 -19.98 24.60
CA CYS A 3 18.42 -19.87 23.78
C CYS A 3 17.74 -21.25 23.82
N SER A 4 16.87 -21.46 24.79
CA SER A 4 16.06 -22.68 24.90
C SER A 4 15.23 -22.88 23.62
N ASP A 5 15.21 -24.12 23.13
CA ASP A 5 14.32 -24.74 22.14
C ASP A 5 12.85 -24.24 22.22
N LYS A 6 12.58 -23.01 21.76
CA LYS A 6 11.21 -22.48 21.71
C LYS A 6 10.57 -22.92 20.39
N THR A 7 9.62 -23.85 20.49
CA THR A 7 8.78 -24.26 19.36
C THR A 7 8.06 -23.05 18.79
N LEU A 8 8.31 -22.74 17.53
CA LEU A 8 7.61 -21.69 16.80
C LEU A 8 6.17 -22.13 16.53
N ARG A 9 5.24 -21.18 16.57
CA ARG A 9 3.80 -21.41 16.48
C ARG A 9 3.19 -20.55 15.40
N VAL A 10 2.27 -21.14 14.64
CA VAL A 10 1.32 -20.41 13.81
C VAL A 10 -0.06 -20.50 14.42
N PHE A 11 -0.81 -19.41 14.39
CA PHE A 11 -2.17 -19.38 14.92
C PHE A 11 -3.19 -19.45 13.78
N CYS A 12 -4.07 -20.45 13.82
CA CYS A 12 -5.26 -20.54 12.98
C CYS A 12 -6.46 -20.02 13.78
N VAL A 13 -6.97 -18.84 13.44
CA VAL A 13 -7.92 -18.09 14.28
C VAL A 13 -9.29 -17.99 13.61
N GLY A 14 -10.36 -18.26 14.36
CA GLY A 14 -11.73 -18.12 13.84
C GLY A 14 -12.81 -18.29 14.89
N THR A 15 -14.05 -17.96 14.51
CA THR A 15 -15.24 -18.14 15.36
C THR A 15 -15.73 -19.58 15.25
N ALA A 16 -15.20 -20.47 16.09
CA ALA A 16 -15.46 -21.91 16.04
C ALA A 16 -16.93 -22.30 16.29
N ASP A 17 -17.71 -21.45 16.96
CA ASP A 17 -19.15 -21.62 17.19
C ASP A 17 -19.95 -21.75 15.89
N THR A 18 -19.51 -21.04 14.86
CA THR A 18 -20.20 -20.88 13.57
C THR A 18 -19.42 -21.43 12.38
N LYS A 19 -18.10 -21.59 12.51
CA LYS A 19 -17.18 -21.97 11.42
C LYS A 19 -16.18 -23.06 11.82
N LEU A 20 -16.64 -24.00 12.64
CA LEU A 20 -15.79 -25.06 13.20
C LEU A 20 -15.12 -25.90 12.12
N ASP A 21 -15.90 -26.35 11.14
CA ASP A 21 -15.46 -27.29 10.11
C ASP A 21 -14.49 -26.61 9.14
N GLU A 22 -14.73 -25.34 8.81
CA GLU A 22 -13.87 -24.53 7.96
C GLU A 22 -12.55 -24.18 8.65
N LEU A 23 -12.59 -23.83 9.93
CA LEU A 23 -11.40 -23.56 10.73
C LEU A 23 -10.54 -24.80 10.88
N ARG A 24 -11.16 -25.96 11.15
CA ARG A 24 -10.47 -27.24 11.18
C ARG A 24 -9.83 -27.55 9.83
N PHE A 25 -10.58 -27.45 8.74
CA PHE A 25 -10.09 -27.73 7.39
C PHE A 25 -8.90 -26.82 7.00
N LEU A 26 -8.98 -25.53 7.33
CA LEU A 26 -7.88 -24.60 7.09
C LEU A 26 -6.64 -24.98 7.89
N SER A 27 -6.82 -25.34 9.16
CA SER A 27 -5.73 -25.75 10.06
C SER A 27 -5.06 -27.04 9.60
N ASP A 28 -5.84 -28.03 9.14
CA ASP A 28 -5.36 -29.27 8.52
C ASP A 28 -4.52 -28.96 7.26
N SER A 29 -5.01 -28.06 6.39
CA SER A 29 -4.31 -27.65 5.19
C SER A 29 -2.97 -26.94 5.50
N VAL A 30 -2.96 -26.03 6.48
CA VAL A 30 -1.74 -25.35 6.94
C VAL A 30 -0.74 -26.34 7.51
N SER A 31 -1.18 -27.23 8.41
CA SER A 31 -0.31 -28.24 9.04
C SER A 31 0.34 -29.18 8.01
N SER A 32 -0.47 -29.69 7.08
CA SER A 32 0.01 -30.55 5.99
C SER A 32 1.00 -29.81 5.08
N SER A 33 0.69 -28.55 4.72
CA SER A 33 1.55 -27.74 3.84
C SER A 33 2.87 -27.36 4.51
N LEU A 34 2.86 -27.00 5.80
CA LEU A 34 4.08 -26.73 6.57
C LEU A 34 5.00 -27.95 6.61
N THR A 35 4.43 -29.13 6.88
CA THR A 35 5.18 -30.40 6.92
C THR A 35 5.76 -30.76 5.56
N SER A 36 5.00 -30.54 4.48
CA SER A 36 5.43 -30.80 3.10
C SER A 36 6.54 -29.87 2.64
N LEU A 37 6.49 -28.59 3.04
CA LEU A 37 7.44 -27.57 2.61
C LEU A 37 8.71 -27.51 3.47
N SER A 38 8.69 -28.02 4.70
CA SER A 38 9.88 -28.09 5.55
C SER A 38 10.83 -29.18 5.06
N ASN A 39 11.75 -28.82 4.17
CA ASN A 39 12.73 -29.77 3.60
C ASN A 39 13.82 -30.22 4.61
N ASN A 40 13.96 -29.51 5.74
CA ASN A 40 14.97 -29.77 6.76
C ASN A 40 14.38 -29.70 8.18
N SER A 41 14.80 -30.61 9.03
CA SER A 41 14.38 -30.84 10.43
C SER A 41 14.75 -29.73 11.43
N SER A 42 15.14 -28.52 10.97
CA SER A 42 15.75 -27.51 11.84
C SER A 42 14.77 -26.62 12.60
N SER A 43 13.49 -26.55 12.26
CA SER A 43 12.50 -25.76 13.01
C SER A 43 11.09 -26.35 12.90
N LYS A 44 10.67 -27.09 13.93
CA LYS A 44 9.30 -27.61 14.03
C LYS A 44 8.35 -26.44 14.31
N VAL A 45 7.45 -26.15 13.36
CA VAL A 45 6.38 -25.17 13.52
C VAL A 45 5.11 -25.88 13.99
N GLU A 46 4.61 -25.51 15.16
CA GLU A 46 3.36 -26.02 15.74
C GLU A 46 2.17 -25.19 15.22
N VAL A 47 1.09 -25.88 14.81
CA VAL A 47 -0.18 -25.22 14.46
C VAL A 47 -1.08 -25.20 15.69
N VAL A 48 -1.50 -24.01 16.10
CA VAL A 48 -2.39 -23.79 17.24
C VAL A 48 -3.69 -23.16 16.76
N ILE A 49 -4.82 -23.77 17.10
CA ILE A 49 -6.14 -23.19 16.78
C ILE A 49 -6.57 -22.27 17.91
N VAL A 50 -7.04 -21.08 17.56
CA VAL A 50 -7.53 -20.07 18.51
C VAL A 50 -8.99 -19.77 18.23
N ASP A 51 -9.84 -20.06 19.20
CA ASP A 51 -11.27 -19.77 19.11
C ASP A 51 -11.58 -18.37 19.63
N VAL A 52 -12.23 -17.57 18.78
CA VAL A 52 -12.70 -16.21 19.09
C VAL A 52 -14.22 -16.09 18.99
N SER A 53 -14.92 -17.19 19.25
CA SER A 53 -16.38 -17.25 19.27
C SER A 53 -16.99 -16.29 20.27
N VAL A 54 -18.08 -15.63 19.85
CA VAL A 54 -18.85 -14.71 20.70
C VAL A 54 -20.23 -15.25 21.05
N GLY A 55 -20.72 -16.29 20.36
CA GLY A 55 -22.00 -16.93 20.66
C GLY A 55 -21.98 -17.77 21.94
N GLN A 56 -23.11 -18.39 22.30
CA GLN A 56 -23.21 -19.17 23.54
C GLN A 56 -22.58 -20.57 23.46
N LYS A 57 -22.32 -21.07 22.24
CA LYS A 57 -21.76 -22.40 22.03
C LYS A 57 -20.29 -22.43 22.41
N GLU A 58 -19.95 -23.18 23.44
CA GLU A 58 -18.55 -23.40 23.85
C GLU A 58 -17.92 -24.56 23.07
N ILE A 59 -16.67 -24.37 22.64
CA ILE A 59 -15.85 -25.36 21.97
C ILE A 59 -14.63 -25.63 22.85
N ASN A 60 -14.41 -26.90 23.21
CA ASN A 60 -13.35 -27.29 24.14
C ASN A 60 -12.11 -27.87 23.45
N GLY A 61 -12.14 -28.06 22.13
CA GLY A 61 -11.04 -28.61 21.34
C GLY A 61 -11.46 -28.98 19.93
N ILE A 62 -10.47 -29.12 19.03
CA ILE A 62 -10.68 -29.44 17.61
C ILE A 62 -9.62 -30.46 17.17
N GLY A 63 -10.02 -31.74 17.09
CA GLY A 63 -9.11 -32.82 16.69
C GLY A 63 -7.91 -32.97 17.63
N GLU A 64 -6.73 -33.18 17.05
CA GLU A 64 -5.46 -33.33 17.78
C GLU A 64 -4.65 -32.02 17.88
N PHE A 65 -5.21 -30.90 17.43
CA PHE A 65 -4.51 -29.61 17.48
C PHE A 65 -4.46 -29.06 18.91
N SER A 66 -3.33 -28.41 19.23
CA SER A 66 -3.26 -27.46 20.34
C SER A 66 -4.34 -26.39 20.16
N PHE A 67 -5.15 -26.17 21.18
CA PHE A 67 -6.35 -25.34 21.11
C PHE A 67 -6.36 -24.30 22.22
N VAL A 68 -6.60 -23.04 21.86
CA VAL A 68 -6.80 -21.92 22.78
C VAL A 68 -8.27 -21.58 22.76
N SER A 69 -8.93 -21.71 23.91
CA SER A 69 -10.37 -21.45 24.00
C SER A 69 -10.66 -19.95 24.03
N ARG A 70 -11.89 -19.56 23.68
CA ARG A 70 -12.35 -18.17 23.85
C ARG A 70 -12.17 -17.63 25.28
N LYS A 71 -12.24 -18.50 26.30
CA LYS A 71 -12.04 -18.10 27.71
C LYS A 71 -10.59 -17.69 27.97
N ASP A 72 -9.65 -18.41 27.38
CA ASP A 72 -8.22 -18.12 27.51
C ASP A 72 -7.85 -16.81 26.77
N VAL A 73 -8.46 -16.56 25.61
CA VAL A 73 -8.31 -15.28 24.90
C VAL A 73 -8.88 -14.13 25.74
N LEU A 74 -10.09 -14.29 26.28
CA LEU A 74 -10.72 -13.26 27.13
C LEU A 74 -9.95 -12.99 28.42
N ALA A 75 -9.33 -14.01 29.03
CA ALA A 75 -8.52 -13.85 30.23
C ALA A 75 -7.30 -12.92 30.03
N CYS A 76 -6.90 -12.65 28.77
CA CYS A 76 -5.82 -11.71 28.46
C CYS A 76 -6.23 -10.23 28.62
N LEU A 77 -7.53 -9.91 28.72
CA LEU A 77 -8.02 -8.55 28.98
C LEU A 77 -7.83 -8.19 30.46
N LYS A 78 -6.80 -7.38 30.75
CA LYS A 78 -6.63 -6.73 32.06
C LYS A 78 -7.52 -5.49 32.16
N VAL A 79 -8.83 -5.66 32.30
CA VAL A 79 -9.75 -4.54 32.59
C VAL A 79 -10.05 -4.48 34.10
N SER A 80 -9.96 -3.28 34.65
CA SER A 80 -10.22 -2.94 36.05
C SER A 80 -11.56 -3.51 36.55
N VAL A 81 -11.47 -4.33 37.60
CA VAL A 81 -12.47 -4.71 38.62
C VAL A 81 -13.91 -4.19 38.40
N GLU A 82 -14.85 -5.09 38.03
CA GLU A 82 -16.26 -5.19 38.53
C GLU A 82 -17.25 -5.93 37.61
N GLN A 83 -16.87 -6.45 36.43
CA GLN A 83 -17.81 -7.22 35.58
C GLN A 83 -17.35 -8.67 35.37
N ASN A 84 -18.26 -9.63 35.61
CA ASN A 84 -18.04 -11.07 35.46
C ASN A 84 -17.29 -11.41 34.15
N HIS A 85 -16.00 -11.73 34.30
CA HIS A 85 -14.98 -11.79 33.23
C HIS A 85 -15.22 -12.79 32.08
N ASN A 86 -16.28 -13.59 32.13
CA ASN A 86 -16.60 -14.61 31.11
C ASN A 86 -17.89 -14.34 30.33
N MET A 87 -18.66 -13.30 30.67
CA MET A 87 -19.91 -12.99 29.96
C MET A 87 -19.70 -11.85 28.97
N LEU A 88 -19.74 -12.19 27.69
CA LEU A 88 -19.84 -11.21 26.60
C LEU A 88 -21.25 -10.60 26.60
N PRO A 89 -21.41 -9.34 26.19
CA PRO A 89 -22.73 -8.73 26.05
C PRO A 89 -23.56 -9.44 24.99
N ASP A 90 -24.90 -9.37 25.12
CA ASP A 90 -25.83 -9.96 24.16
C ASP A 90 -25.77 -9.26 22.79
N ASP A 91 -25.39 -7.97 22.76
CA ASP A 91 -25.15 -7.26 21.51
C ASP A 91 -23.91 -7.81 20.81
N ARG A 92 -24.14 -8.39 19.62
CA ARG A 92 -23.09 -9.06 18.85
C ARG A 92 -21.95 -8.11 18.45
N ALA A 93 -22.24 -6.85 18.13
CA ALA A 93 -21.22 -5.90 17.69
C ALA A 93 -20.30 -5.54 18.86
N GLN A 94 -20.86 -5.28 20.05
CA GLN A 94 -20.11 -5.05 21.28
C GLN A 94 -19.28 -6.29 21.68
N ALA A 95 -19.86 -7.49 21.59
CA ALA A 95 -19.15 -8.73 21.90
C ALA A 95 -17.95 -8.96 20.97
N VAL A 96 -18.13 -8.71 19.67
CA VAL A 96 -17.04 -8.77 18.67
C VAL A 96 -15.95 -7.75 18.97
N ALA A 97 -16.30 -6.52 19.35
CA ALA A 97 -15.32 -5.49 19.71
C ALA A 97 -14.50 -5.86 20.95
N ILE A 98 -15.14 -6.41 21.99
CA ILE A 98 -14.45 -6.89 23.20
C ILE A 98 -13.52 -8.06 22.85
N MET A 99 -14.00 -9.05 22.10
CA MET A 99 -13.19 -10.19 21.68
C MET A 99 -12.02 -9.78 20.78
N SER A 100 -12.22 -8.79 19.89
CA SER A 100 -11.14 -8.20 19.08
C SER A 100 -10.04 -7.65 19.96
N LYS A 101 -10.38 -6.84 20.97
CA LYS A 101 -9.41 -6.31 21.95
C LYS A 101 -8.75 -7.41 22.77
N ALA A 102 -9.48 -8.48 23.10
CA ALA A 102 -8.92 -9.64 23.78
C ALA A 102 -7.86 -10.33 22.93
N LEU A 103 -8.17 -10.56 21.66
CA LEU A 103 -7.27 -11.16 20.70
C LEU A 103 -6.03 -10.28 20.48
N GLU A 104 -6.15 -8.96 20.42
CA GLU A 104 -5.01 -8.04 20.36
C GLU A 104 -4.04 -8.25 21.53
N HIS A 105 -4.54 -8.33 22.77
CA HIS A 105 -3.72 -8.57 23.96
C HIS A 105 -3.10 -9.96 23.93
N PHE A 106 -3.86 -10.98 23.51
CA PHE A 106 -3.35 -12.34 23.36
C PHE A 106 -2.20 -12.39 22.35
N MET A 107 -2.36 -11.79 21.17
CA MET A 107 -1.34 -11.76 20.12
C MET A 107 -0.09 -10.98 20.56
N LYS A 108 -0.27 -9.87 21.27
CA LYS A 108 0.84 -9.10 21.86
C LYS A 108 1.63 -9.92 22.88
N ASN A 109 0.95 -10.58 23.81
CA ASN A 109 1.61 -11.46 24.80
C ASN A 109 2.34 -12.62 24.11
N ALA A 110 1.73 -13.22 23.07
CA ALA A 110 2.36 -14.28 22.30
C ALA A 110 3.62 -13.78 21.57
N GLN A 111 3.58 -12.58 21.00
CA GLN A 111 4.72 -11.95 20.37
C GLN A 111 5.87 -11.68 21.36
N GLU A 112 5.58 -11.17 22.56
CA GLU A 112 6.61 -10.91 23.59
C GLU A 112 7.39 -12.18 23.98
N THR A 113 6.75 -13.35 23.88
CA THR A 113 7.42 -14.64 24.12
C THR A 113 8.27 -15.15 22.94
N ASN A 114 8.27 -14.44 21.79
CA ASN A 114 8.96 -14.74 20.54
C ASN A 114 8.62 -16.14 19.95
N VAL A 115 7.38 -16.59 20.12
CA VAL A 115 6.93 -17.88 19.59
C VAL A 115 6.14 -17.76 18.30
N VAL A 116 5.73 -16.56 17.87
CA VAL A 116 4.81 -16.39 16.74
C VAL A 116 5.56 -16.37 15.41
N ALA A 117 5.27 -17.33 14.55
CA ALA A 117 5.78 -17.42 13.18
C ALA A 117 4.81 -16.85 12.14
N GLY A 118 3.53 -16.71 12.48
CA GLY A 118 2.49 -16.11 11.64
C GLY A 118 1.09 -16.38 12.16
N ALA A 119 0.10 -15.70 11.58
CA ALA A 119 -1.31 -15.93 11.90
C ALA A 119 -2.16 -15.99 10.62
N ILE A 120 -3.09 -16.94 10.60
CA ILE A 120 -4.08 -17.10 9.54
C ILE A 120 -5.46 -17.22 10.15
N GLY A 121 -6.48 -16.65 9.53
CA GLY A 121 -7.85 -16.82 9.97
C GLY A 121 -8.86 -16.76 8.84
N LEU A 122 -10.13 -16.90 9.20
CA LEU A 122 -11.23 -16.86 8.23
C LEU A 122 -12.50 -16.27 8.85
N GLY A 123 -13.30 -15.57 8.04
CA GLY A 123 -14.54 -14.99 8.53
C GLY A 123 -15.35 -14.23 7.50
N GLY A 124 -16.61 -13.96 7.86
CA GLY A 124 -17.42 -12.96 7.16
C GLY A 124 -16.99 -11.54 7.52
N SER A 125 -17.83 -10.52 7.27
CA SER A 125 -17.53 -9.13 7.64
C SER A 125 -17.14 -8.95 9.12
N GLY A 126 -17.96 -9.49 10.05
CA GLY A 126 -17.67 -9.37 11.48
C GLY A 126 -16.41 -10.12 11.93
N GLY A 127 -16.18 -11.33 11.40
CA GLY A 127 -14.97 -12.10 11.70
C GLY A 127 -13.72 -11.45 11.11
N THR A 128 -13.81 -10.91 9.89
CA THR A 128 -12.71 -10.16 9.26
C THR A 128 -12.36 -8.92 10.08
N SER A 129 -13.36 -8.16 10.54
CA SER A 129 -13.15 -7.00 11.41
C SER A 129 -12.40 -7.38 12.71
N LEU A 130 -12.85 -8.43 13.39
CA LEU A 130 -12.26 -8.95 14.63
C LEU A 130 -10.79 -9.35 14.43
N LEU A 131 -10.52 -10.17 13.40
CA LEU A 131 -9.19 -10.71 13.13
C LEU A 131 -8.22 -9.62 12.65
N SER A 132 -8.68 -8.72 11.80
CA SER A 132 -7.86 -7.67 11.19
C SER A 132 -7.21 -6.78 12.24
N SER A 133 -7.97 -6.35 13.26
CA SER A 133 -7.43 -5.47 14.30
C SER A 133 -6.24 -6.09 15.03
N ALA A 134 -6.34 -7.37 15.38
CA ALA A 134 -5.25 -8.10 16.04
C ALA A 134 -4.09 -8.46 15.10
N PHE A 135 -4.38 -8.85 13.85
CA PHE A 135 -3.34 -9.30 12.92
C PHE A 135 -2.45 -8.14 12.45
N ARG A 136 -2.99 -6.93 12.33
CA ARG A 136 -2.21 -5.74 11.99
C ARG A 136 -1.19 -5.33 13.06
N LEU A 137 -1.33 -5.81 14.30
CA LEU A 137 -0.34 -5.57 15.37
C LEU A 137 0.91 -6.44 15.21
N LEU A 138 0.84 -7.51 14.41
CA LEU A 138 2.01 -8.33 14.13
C LEU A 138 2.99 -7.53 13.26
N PRO A 139 4.31 -7.62 13.52
CA PRO A 139 5.33 -6.88 12.78
C PRO A 139 5.26 -7.10 11.26
N LEU A 140 5.66 -6.09 10.49
CA LEU A 140 5.80 -6.18 9.05
C LEU A 140 6.69 -7.37 8.66
N GLY A 141 6.30 -8.07 7.59
CA GLY A 141 6.97 -9.26 7.09
C GLY A 141 6.60 -10.54 7.83
N MET A 142 5.92 -10.47 8.99
CA MET A 142 5.33 -11.65 9.61
C MET A 142 4.07 -12.08 8.84
N PRO A 143 3.95 -13.34 8.39
CA PRO A 143 2.80 -13.79 7.62
C PRO A 143 1.48 -13.59 8.36
N LYS A 144 0.55 -12.87 7.72
CA LYS A 144 -0.77 -12.52 8.24
C LYS A 144 -1.82 -12.59 7.12
N ILE A 145 -2.67 -13.61 7.15
CA ILE A 145 -3.69 -13.88 6.11
C ILE A 145 -5.08 -14.01 6.71
N ILE A 146 -6.10 -13.41 6.09
CA ILE A 146 -7.51 -13.70 6.41
C ILE A 146 -8.23 -14.13 5.14
N VAL A 147 -8.87 -15.31 5.18
CA VAL A 147 -9.86 -15.72 4.16
C VAL A 147 -11.18 -15.02 4.45
N SER A 148 -11.51 -14.01 3.65
CA SER A 148 -12.59 -13.05 3.93
C SER A 148 -13.64 -13.02 2.83
N THR A 149 -14.92 -12.96 3.23
CA THR A 149 -16.04 -12.72 2.31
C THR A 149 -16.11 -11.27 1.82
N VAL A 150 -15.38 -10.35 2.47
CA VAL A 150 -15.35 -8.92 2.17
C VAL A 150 -13.99 -8.45 1.64
N ALA A 151 -13.15 -9.38 1.17
CA ALA A 151 -11.87 -9.04 0.55
C ALA A 151 -12.03 -8.22 -0.76
N SER A 152 -13.14 -8.42 -1.48
CA SER A 152 -13.47 -7.67 -2.70
C SER A 152 -14.43 -6.52 -2.38
N GLY A 153 -13.89 -5.41 -1.86
CA GLY A 153 -14.67 -4.23 -1.46
C GLY A 153 -13.77 -3.12 -0.90
N GLN A 154 -14.30 -2.29 0.00
CA GLN A 154 -13.49 -1.33 0.76
C GLN A 154 -12.74 -2.09 1.86
N THR A 155 -11.41 -2.19 1.72
CA THR A 155 -10.54 -2.99 2.59
C THR A 155 -9.62 -2.18 3.49
N GLU A 156 -9.56 -0.85 3.32
CA GLU A 156 -8.73 0.03 4.15
C GLU A 156 -8.96 -0.17 5.67
N PRO A 157 -10.21 -0.28 6.19
CA PRO A 157 -10.43 -0.50 7.63
C PRO A 157 -9.90 -1.84 8.15
N TYR A 158 -9.66 -2.81 7.25
CA TYR A 158 -9.15 -4.14 7.56
C TYR A 158 -7.64 -4.22 7.39
N VAL A 159 -7.07 -3.68 6.32
CA VAL A 159 -5.62 -3.78 6.05
C VAL A 159 -4.84 -2.65 6.72
N GLY A 160 -5.42 -1.45 6.78
CA GLY A 160 -4.74 -0.24 7.24
C GLY A 160 -3.44 -0.01 6.46
N THR A 161 -2.35 0.18 7.19
CA THR A 161 -0.99 0.38 6.65
C THR A 161 -0.11 -0.87 6.80
N SER A 162 -0.71 -2.03 7.10
CA SER A 162 0.02 -3.28 7.29
C SER A 162 0.19 -4.05 5.97
N ASP A 163 0.95 -5.13 6.03
CA ASP A 163 1.06 -6.19 5.02
C ASP A 163 0.02 -7.32 5.21
N LEU A 164 -1.14 -7.03 5.82
CA LEU A 164 -2.26 -7.96 5.94
C LEU A 164 -2.82 -8.36 4.57
N ILE A 165 -2.89 -9.66 4.30
CA ILE A 165 -3.43 -10.19 3.05
C ILE A 165 -4.86 -10.70 3.27
N LEU A 166 -5.81 -10.17 2.50
CA LEU A 166 -7.17 -10.69 2.44
C LEU A 166 -7.32 -11.62 1.24
N PHE A 167 -7.49 -12.92 1.49
CA PHE A 167 -7.85 -13.90 0.47
C PHE A 167 -9.38 -13.87 0.26
N PRO A 168 -9.88 -13.58 -0.95
CA PRO A 168 -11.32 -13.64 -1.21
C PRO A 168 -11.84 -15.07 -1.03
N SER A 169 -12.88 -15.24 -0.21
CA SER A 169 -13.51 -16.55 0.01
C SER A 169 -14.29 -17.06 -1.22
N ILE A 170 -14.56 -16.19 -2.20
CA ILE A 170 -15.37 -16.38 -3.43
C ILE A 170 -16.85 -16.61 -3.14
N VAL A 171 -17.17 -17.56 -2.28
CA VAL A 171 -18.52 -17.82 -1.76
C VAL A 171 -18.57 -17.48 -0.27
N ASP A 172 -19.77 -17.39 0.30
CA ASP A 172 -19.89 -17.24 1.75
C ASP A 172 -19.21 -18.41 2.48
N VAL A 173 -18.63 -18.12 3.64
CA VAL A 173 -17.96 -19.13 4.48
C VAL A 173 -19.03 -19.82 5.33
N CYS A 174 -19.66 -20.81 4.71
CA CYS A 174 -20.73 -21.62 5.26
C CYS A 174 -20.58 -23.07 4.80
N GLY A 175 -19.83 -23.85 5.58
CA GLY A 175 -19.49 -25.25 5.33
C GLY A 175 -18.38 -25.48 4.29
N ILE A 176 -17.90 -26.72 4.26
CA ILE A 176 -16.93 -27.19 3.27
C ILE A 176 -17.67 -27.71 2.03
N ASN A 177 -17.44 -27.05 0.90
CA ASN A 177 -17.97 -27.41 -0.42
C ASN A 177 -16.84 -27.44 -1.45
N SER A 178 -17.16 -27.72 -2.72
CA SER A 178 -16.17 -27.81 -3.80
C SER A 178 -15.36 -26.53 -4.00
N VAL A 179 -15.98 -25.36 -3.79
CA VAL A 179 -15.33 -24.05 -3.93
C VAL A 179 -14.50 -23.72 -2.69
N SER A 180 -15.10 -23.79 -1.49
CA SER A 180 -14.40 -23.43 -0.25
C SER A 180 -13.21 -24.36 0.02
N ARG A 181 -13.28 -25.64 -0.36
CA ARG A 181 -12.14 -26.57 -0.29
C ARG A 181 -10.92 -26.05 -1.07
N VAL A 182 -11.12 -25.58 -2.31
CA VAL A 182 -10.03 -25.07 -3.15
C VAL A 182 -9.47 -23.78 -2.56
N VAL A 183 -10.34 -22.83 -2.20
CA VAL A 183 -9.94 -21.53 -1.69
C VAL A 183 -9.18 -21.65 -0.37
N LEU A 184 -9.71 -22.41 0.60
CA LEU A 184 -9.06 -22.62 1.89
C LEU A 184 -7.74 -23.39 1.74
N SER A 185 -7.65 -24.36 0.82
CA SER A 185 -6.41 -25.07 0.55
C SER A 185 -5.32 -24.15 -0.03
N ASN A 186 -5.68 -23.29 -0.98
CA ASN A 186 -4.76 -22.32 -1.56
C ASN A 186 -4.28 -21.31 -0.52
N ALA A 187 -5.18 -20.79 0.31
CA ALA A 187 -4.84 -19.87 1.39
C ALA A 187 -3.91 -20.52 2.43
N GLY A 188 -4.21 -21.77 2.84
CA GLY A 188 -3.39 -22.53 3.77
C GLY A 188 -1.98 -22.82 3.22
N ALA A 189 -1.88 -23.23 1.96
CA ALA A 189 -0.61 -23.47 1.29
C ALA A 189 0.21 -22.18 1.09
N ALA A 190 -0.43 -21.08 0.68
CA ALA A 190 0.23 -19.78 0.54
C ALA A 190 0.80 -19.29 1.87
N PHE A 191 0.00 -19.38 2.95
CA PHE A 191 0.44 -19.03 4.28
C PHE A 191 1.62 -19.89 4.75
N ALA A 192 1.55 -21.21 4.56
CA ALA A 192 2.64 -22.12 4.91
C ALA A 192 3.93 -21.78 4.14
N GLY A 193 3.83 -21.46 2.84
CA GLY A 193 4.97 -21.02 2.03
C GLY A 193 5.60 -19.72 2.53
N MET A 194 4.78 -18.74 2.93
CA MET A 194 5.28 -17.50 3.54
C MET A 194 6.02 -17.76 4.86
N VAL A 195 5.47 -18.63 5.71
CA VAL A 195 6.07 -18.99 7.00
C VAL A 195 7.42 -19.69 6.79
N ILE A 196 7.45 -20.78 6.03
CA ILE A 196 8.69 -21.53 5.80
C ILE A 196 9.73 -20.69 5.07
N GLY A 197 9.35 -20.00 3.99
CA GLY A 197 10.27 -19.16 3.22
C GLY A 197 10.88 -18.03 4.06
N ARG A 198 10.15 -17.47 5.03
CA ARG A 198 10.68 -16.50 5.98
C ARG A 198 11.65 -17.14 6.98
N LEU A 199 11.28 -18.29 7.56
CA LEU A 199 12.12 -18.98 8.56
C LEU A 199 13.45 -19.45 7.96
N GLU A 200 13.44 -19.94 6.73
CA GLU A 200 14.66 -20.36 6.03
C GLU A 200 15.58 -19.16 5.71
N ARG A 201 15.02 -18.01 5.32
CA ARG A 201 15.81 -16.79 5.05
C ARG A 201 16.37 -16.16 6.32
N ALA A 202 15.66 -16.21 7.43
CA ALA A 202 16.11 -15.65 8.71
C ALA A 202 17.38 -16.35 9.25
N GLY A 203 17.69 -17.57 8.80
CA GLY A 203 18.92 -18.30 9.13
C GLY A 203 20.15 -17.95 8.29
N GLY A 204 19.99 -17.18 7.21
CA GLY A 204 21.09 -16.71 6.36
C GLY A 204 21.53 -15.30 6.74
N SER A 205 22.80 -15.12 7.13
CA SER A 205 23.35 -13.78 7.39
C SER A 205 23.38 -12.98 6.08
N LEU A 206 22.48 -12.01 5.93
CA LEU A 206 22.59 -10.99 4.89
C LEU A 206 23.77 -10.08 5.27
N GLY A 207 24.90 -10.26 4.58
CA GLY A 207 26.13 -9.49 4.74
C GLY A 207 26.11 -8.11 4.06
N GLU A 208 24.93 -7.52 3.86
CA GLU A 208 24.83 -6.15 3.33
C GLU A 208 24.76 -5.17 4.51
N SER A 209 25.64 -4.18 4.49
CA SER A 209 25.57 -3.01 5.38
C SER A 209 24.20 -2.35 5.16
N GLU A 210 23.26 -2.53 6.10
CA GLU A 210 21.94 -1.88 6.06
C GLU A 210 22.14 -0.36 5.91
N LYS A 211 21.69 0.19 4.78
CA LYS A 211 21.66 1.64 4.58
C LYS A 211 20.69 2.23 5.59
N LEU A 212 21.04 3.40 6.14
CA LEU A 212 20.11 4.13 6.99
C LEU A 212 18.94 4.63 6.14
N THR A 213 17.73 4.21 6.50
CA THR A 213 16.51 4.58 5.77
C THR A 213 15.88 5.84 6.33
N VAL A 214 15.59 6.81 5.45
CA VAL A 214 14.94 8.09 5.77
C VAL A 214 13.53 8.13 5.19
N GLY A 215 12.53 8.41 6.03
CA GLY A 215 11.15 8.66 5.60
C GLY A 215 10.96 10.11 5.16
N ILE A 216 10.28 10.34 4.04
CA ILE A 216 10.02 11.68 3.49
C ILE A 216 8.54 11.84 3.14
N THR A 217 7.88 12.86 3.66
CA THR A 217 6.47 13.16 3.29
C THR A 217 6.38 14.08 2.08
N MET A 218 5.42 13.81 1.19
CA MET A 218 5.33 14.44 -0.12
C MET A 218 3.89 14.73 -0.51
N PHE A 219 3.69 15.79 -1.30
CA PHE A 219 2.48 16.05 -2.05
C PHE A 219 2.82 16.52 -3.47
N GLY A 220 1.86 16.47 -4.40
CA GLY A 220 2.09 16.91 -5.79
C GLY A 220 2.65 18.34 -5.90
N VAL A 221 2.24 19.21 -4.97
CA VAL A 221 2.66 20.62 -4.88
C VAL A 221 4.00 20.86 -4.16
N THR A 222 4.59 19.82 -3.55
CA THR A 222 5.91 19.83 -2.89
C THR A 222 6.89 18.83 -3.53
N THR A 223 6.49 18.17 -4.61
CA THR A 223 7.30 17.20 -5.35
C THR A 223 8.67 17.74 -5.79
N PRO A 224 8.81 19.00 -6.26
CA PRO A 224 10.14 19.54 -6.60
C PRO A 224 11.12 19.51 -5.42
N CYS A 225 10.65 19.95 -4.23
CA CYS A 225 11.44 19.89 -2.99
C CYS A 225 11.82 18.44 -2.64
N VAL A 226 10.83 17.54 -2.61
CA VAL A 226 11.04 16.15 -2.19
C VAL A 226 11.98 15.40 -3.14
N ASN A 227 11.89 15.62 -4.45
CA ASN A 227 12.81 14.99 -5.40
C ASN A 227 14.24 15.47 -5.19
N ALA A 228 14.46 16.79 -5.01
CA ALA A 228 15.79 17.33 -4.74
C ALA A 228 16.37 16.79 -3.41
N VAL A 229 15.56 16.75 -2.34
CA VAL A 229 15.92 16.14 -1.05
C VAL A 229 16.30 14.67 -1.22
N LYS A 230 15.47 13.89 -1.93
CA LYS A 230 15.71 12.46 -2.18
C LYS A 230 17.02 12.24 -2.93
N GLU A 231 17.22 12.94 -4.04
CA GLU A 231 18.43 12.84 -4.85
C GLU A 231 19.68 13.18 -4.03
N ARG A 232 19.58 14.17 -3.15
CA ARG A 232 20.67 14.52 -2.25
C ARG A 232 20.93 13.43 -1.20
N LEU A 233 19.91 12.94 -0.49
CA LEU A 233 20.07 11.87 0.49
C LEU A 233 20.66 10.59 -0.10
N VAL A 234 20.25 10.22 -1.32
CA VAL A 234 20.82 9.07 -2.03
C VAL A 234 22.32 9.27 -2.32
N ARG A 235 22.74 10.48 -2.70
CA ARG A 235 24.17 10.82 -2.86
C ARG A 235 24.95 10.74 -1.55
N GLU A 236 24.32 11.08 -0.43
CA GLU A 236 24.89 10.96 0.92
C GLU A 236 24.86 9.51 1.46
N GLY A 237 24.37 8.55 0.67
CA GLY A 237 24.40 7.12 1.01
C GLY A 237 23.18 6.58 1.75
N TYR A 238 22.14 7.39 1.94
CA TYR A 238 20.89 6.97 2.59
C TYR A 238 19.96 6.23 1.63
N GLU A 239 19.14 5.34 2.18
CA GLU A 239 17.94 4.84 1.53
C GLU A 239 16.77 5.77 1.85
N THR A 240 15.83 5.94 0.91
CA THR A 240 14.70 6.87 1.09
C THR A 240 13.37 6.18 0.81
N LEU A 241 12.40 6.37 1.71
CA LEU A 241 11.00 5.98 1.50
C LEU A 241 10.15 7.24 1.43
N VAL A 242 9.44 7.43 0.32
CA VAL A 242 8.58 8.61 0.08
C VAL A 242 7.13 8.24 0.35
N PHE A 243 6.45 9.04 1.18
CA PHE A 243 5.07 8.84 1.59
C PHE A 243 4.21 9.99 1.07
N HIS A 244 3.16 9.66 0.32
CA HIS A 244 2.18 10.65 -0.10
C HIS A 244 1.33 11.06 1.10
N ALA A 245 1.32 12.35 1.44
CA ALA A 245 0.67 12.89 2.63
C ALA A 245 -0.87 12.96 2.50
N THR A 246 -1.50 11.79 2.46
CA THR A 246 -2.96 11.62 2.28
C THR A 246 -3.66 11.14 3.56
N GLY A 247 -3.05 11.35 4.72
CA GLY A 247 -3.46 10.82 6.02
C GLY A 247 -2.93 9.41 6.25
N VAL A 248 -3.18 8.50 5.29
CA VAL A 248 -2.67 7.12 5.32
C VAL A 248 -1.14 7.10 5.19
N GLY A 249 -0.55 7.98 4.38
CA GLY A 249 0.89 8.01 4.15
C GLY A 249 1.69 8.38 5.39
N GLY A 250 1.27 9.41 6.13
CA GLY A 250 1.89 9.75 7.42
C GLY A 250 1.80 8.60 8.43
N ARG A 251 0.63 7.95 8.55
CA ARG A 251 0.46 6.77 9.42
C ARG A 251 1.33 5.60 8.99
N ALA A 252 1.49 5.35 7.69
CA ALA A 252 2.35 4.29 7.18
C ALA A 252 3.82 4.54 7.52
N MET A 253 4.28 5.78 7.32
CA MET A 253 5.62 6.21 7.72
C MET A 253 5.85 5.98 9.22
N GLU A 254 4.93 6.41 10.06
CA GLU A 254 5.05 6.27 11.52
C GLU A 254 4.97 4.83 12.01
N SER A 255 4.21 3.95 11.33
CA SER A 255 4.25 2.51 11.61
C SER A 255 5.65 1.95 11.37
N LEU A 256 6.26 2.29 10.23
CA LEU A 256 7.61 1.84 9.89
C LEU A 256 8.69 2.43 10.81
N VAL A 257 8.49 3.63 11.34
CA VAL A 257 9.32 4.20 12.42
C VAL A 257 9.16 3.37 13.71
N ARG A 258 7.94 3.06 14.12
CA ARG A 258 7.67 2.28 15.34
C ARG A 258 8.29 0.87 15.27
N GLU A 259 8.28 0.29 14.08
CA GLU A 259 8.88 -1.01 13.79
C GLU A 259 10.40 -0.96 13.58
N GLY A 260 10.97 0.25 13.43
CA GLY A 260 12.40 0.48 13.35
C GLY A 260 13.00 0.33 11.96
N PHE A 261 12.19 0.25 10.90
CA PHE A 261 12.66 0.26 9.51
C PHE A 261 13.17 1.64 9.11
N ILE A 262 12.55 2.72 9.60
CA ILE A 262 12.95 4.09 9.33
C ILE A 262 13.80 4.61 10.50
N LYS A 263 14.98 5.14 10.20
CA LYS A 263 15.98 5.62 11.18
C LYS A 263 16.06 7.14 11.28
N GLY A 264 15.41 7.86 10.38
CA GLY A 264 15.31 9.32 10.39
C GLY A 264 14.15 9.80 9.52
N VAL A 265 13.64 11.00 9.78
CA VAL A 265 12.48 11.55 9.06
C VAL A 265 12.75 12.97 8.59
N LEU A 266 12.45 13.23 7.32
CA LEU A 266 12.28 14.55 6.72
C LEU A 266 10.79 14.76 6.44
N ASP A 267 10.07 15.30 7.42
CA ASP A 267 8.64 15.57 7.31
C ASP A 267 8.41 16.90 6.58
N VAL A 268 8.67 16.89 5.27
CA VAL A 268 8.60 18.08 4.41
C VAL A 268 7.16 18.57 4.23
N THR A 269 6.21 17.64 4.13
CA THR A 269 4.81 17.91 3.80
C THR A 269 3.89 17.50 4.95
N THR A 270 3.50 18.47 5.77
CA THR A 270 2.67 18.28 6.97
C THR A 270 1.18 18.60 6.74
N THR A 271 0.73 18.66 5.49
CA THR A 271 -0.64 18.99 5.07
C THR A 271 -1.76 18.17 5.74
N GLU A 272 -1.46 16.95 6.19
CA GLU A 272 -2.43 16.09 6.88
C GLU A 272 -2.97 16.74 8.18
N VAL A 273 -2.19 17.65 8.79
CA VAL A 273 -2.60 18.45 9.95
C VAL A 273 -3.69 19.46 9.57
N ALA A 274 -3.62 20.07 8.38
CA ALA A 274 -4.64 21.00 7.91
C ALA A 274 -6.00 20.29 7.76
N ASP A 275 -5.97 19.11 7.15
CA ASP A 275 -7.16 18.25 7.04
C ASP A 275 -7.69 17.80 8.39
N TYR A 276 -6.83 17.42 9.34
CA TYR A 276 -7.27 17.03 10.69
C TYR A 276 -7.96 18.18 11.43
N VAL A 277 -7.39 19.39 11.39
CA VAL A 277 -7.91 20.54 12.13
C VAL A 277 -9.18 21.12 11.51
N VAL A 278 -9.30 21.11 10.18
CA VAL A 278 -10.43 21.74 9.45
C VAL A 278 -11.53 20.72 9.09
N GLY A 279 -11.19 19.44 8.96
CA GLY A 279 -12.12 18.37 8.58
C GLY A 279 -12.05 18.00 7.10
N GLY A 280 -10.84 17.87 6.54
CA GLY A 280 -10.59 17.36 5.19
C GLY A 280 -10.58 15.84 5.10
N ILE A 281 -10.51 15.31 3.87
CA ILE A 281 -10.61 13.86 3.58
C ILE A 281 -9.28 13.10 3.70
N MET A 282 -8.15 13.80 3.79
CA MET A 282 -6.78 13.28 3.88
C MET A 282 -6.15 13.57 5.24
N ALA A 283 -6.97 13.58 6.29
CA ALA A 283 -6.54 13.90 7.65
C ALA A 283 -5.59 12.86 8.26
N CYS A 284 -4.61 13.34 9.02
CA CYS A 284 -3.95 12.52 10.02
C CYS A 284 -4.90 12.26 11.21
N ASP A 285 -4.46 11.48 12.18
CA ASP A 285 -5.13 11.39 13.48
C ASP A 285 -4.41 12.25 14.53
N SER A 286 -4.95 12.27 15.75
CA SER A 286 -4.38 13.04 16.87
C SER A 286 -3.01 12.54 17.33
N SER A 287 -2.56 11.37 16.88
CA SER A 287 -1.27 10.78 17.23
C SER A 287 -0.14 11.15 16.28
N ARG A 288 -0.41 11.97 15.25
CA ARG A 288 0.62 12.42 14.32
C ARG A 288 1.83 13.00 15.06
N PHE A 289 3.01 12.58 14.61
CA PHE A 289 4.35 12.80 15.16
C PHE A 289 4.74 11.92 16.35
N ASP A 290 3.80 11.35 17.11
CA ASP A 290 4.09 10.66 18.37
C ASP A 290 5.10 9.53 18.19
N ALA A 291 4.91 8.68 17.17
CA ALA A 291 5.81 7.55 16.91
C ALA A 291 7.27 7.96 16.69
N ILE A 292 7.48 9.10 16.03
CA ILE A 292 8.81 9.64 15.71
C ILE A 292 9.48 10.13 16.98
N LEU A 293 8.73 10.88 17.80
CA LEU A 293 9.22 11.46 19.05
C LEU A 293 9.49 10.36 20.10
N GLU A 294 8.62 9.36 20.21
CA GLU A 294 8.79 8.20 21.08
C GLU A 294 10.05 7.38 20.74
N LYS A 295 10.35 7.23 19.44
CA LYS A 295 11.54 6.51 18.96
C LYS A 295 12.83 7.32 19.02
N ASN A 296 12.73 8.62 19.28
CA ASN A 296 13.88 9.50 19.44
C ASN A 296 14.85 9.49 18.23
N ILE A 297 14.30 9.38 17.02
CA ILE A 297 15.07 9.42 15.77
C ILE A 297 15.22 10.88 15.28
N PRO A 298 16.25 11.19 14.48
CA PRO A 298 16.41 12.51 13.87
C PRO A 298 15.17 12.92 13.07
N LEU A 299 14.62 14.09 13.39
CA LEU A 299 13.46 14.68 12.71
C LEU A 299 13.79 16.07 12.21
N VAL A 300 13.65 16.30 10.91
CA VAL A 300 13.51 17.65 10.35
C VAL A 300 12.09 17.80 9.83
N LEU A 301 11.38 18.81 10.34
CA LEU A 301 10.01 19.10 9.98
C LEU A 301 9.91 20.41 9.19
N SER A 302 9.02 20.45 8.21
CA SER A 302 8.62 21.65 7.50
C SER A 302 7.10 21.79 7.42
N VAL A 303 6.64 22.77 6.64
CA VAL A 303 5.26 23.24 6.58
C VAL A 303 4.63 23.05 5.20
N GLY A 304 5.17 22.12 4.42
CA GLY A 304 4.76 21.91 3.04
C GLY A 304 3.27 21.58 2.90
N ALA A 305 2.64 22.27 1.96
CA ALA A 305 1.22 22.14 1.63
C ALA A 305 0.23 22.47 2.77
N LEU A 306 0.64 23.06 3.90
CA LEU A 306 -0.29 23.54 4.94
C LEU A 306 -1.22 24.69 4.46
N ASP A 307 -1.05 25.17 3.23
CA ASP A 307 -1.94 26.12 2.56
C ASP A 307 -3.24 25.49 2.04
N MET A 308 -3.40 24.16 2.10
CA MET A 308 -4.58 23.50 1.55
C MET A 308 -5.23 22.48 2.48
N VAL A 309 -6.55 22.37 2.38
CA VAL A 309 -7.36 21.29 2.93
C VAL A 309 -7.97 20.50 1.78
N ASN A 310 -7.90 19.19 1.83
CA ASN A 310 -8.35 18.32 0.75
C ASN A 310 -9.82 17.93 0.92
N PHE A 311 -10.58 18.05 -0.17
CA PHE A 311 -11.93 17.53 -0.30
C PHE A 311 -12.05 16.70 -1.58
N GLY A 312 -13.19 16.01 -1.71
CA GLY A 312 -13.54 15.28 -2.93
C GLY A 312 -13.94 16.21 -4.08
N ALA A 313 -14.83 15.72 -4.92
CA ALA A 313 -15.48 16.53 -5.95
C ALA A 313 -16.16 17.77 -5.33
N VAL A 314 -16.30 18.85 -6.11
CA VAL A 314 -16.77 20.17 -5.61
C VAL A 314 -18.12 20.09 -4.91
N ASP A 315 -19.01 19.21 -5.37
CA ASP A 315 -20.34 18.95 -4.80
C ASP A 315 -20.31 18.22 -3.45
N THR A 316 -19.19 17.58 -3.11
CA THR A 316 -18.97 16.91 -1.81
C THR A 316 -18.45 17.86 -0.74
N ILE A 317 -18.06 19.10 -1.09
CA ILE A 317 -17.54 20.08 -0.14
C ILE A 317 -18.65 20.48 0.85
N PRO A 318 -18.41 20.39 2.18
CA PRO A 318 -19.39 20.77 3.19
C PRO A 318 -19.95 22.20 2.98
N PRO A 319 -21.26 22.44 3.22
CA PRO A 319 -21.91 23.72 2.90
C PRO A 319 -21.24 24.95 3.55
N ASN A 320 -20.68 24.79 4.75
CA ASN A 320 -19.96 25.83 5.48
C ASN A 320 -18.64 26.26 4.82
N PHE A 321 -18.12 25.48 3.86
CA PHE A 321 -16.87 25.73 3.15
C PHE A 321 -17.07 26.16 1.69
N GLN A 322 -18.29 26.15 1.15
CA GLN A 322 -18.54 26.44 -0.27
C GLN A 322 -18.14 27.85 -0.70
N GLN A 323 -18.15 28.83 0.21
CA GLN A 323 -17.75 30.23 -0.06
C GLN A 323 -16.23 30.46 0.08
N ARG A 324 -15.47 29.42 0.42
CA ARG A 324 -14.01 29.51 0.57
C ARG A 324 -13.33 29.51 -0.80
N LYS A 325 -12.05 29.86 -0.80
CA LYS A 325 -11.24 29.84 -2.03
C LYS A 325 -10.91 28.39 -2.40
N ILE A 326 -11.66 27.85 -3.36
CA ILE A 326 -11.50 26.48 -3.85
C ILE A 326 -10.68 26.46 -5.15
N HIS A 327 -9.74 25.52 -5.23
CA HIS A 327 -9.02 25.16 -6.44
C HIS A 327 -9.39 23.73 -6.85
N ILE A 328 -9.94 23.58 -8.06
CA ILE A 328 -10.31 22.26 -8.60
C ILE A 328 -9.04 21.64 -9.17
N HIS A 329 -8.52 20.62 -8.49
CA HIS A 329 -7.32 19.92 -8.95
C HIS A 329 -7.67 18.92 -10.07
N ASN A 330 -8.76 18.17 -9.88
CA ASN A 330 -9.37 17.31 -10.89
C ASN A 330 -10.85 17.07 -10.53
N GLU A 331 -11.56 16.24 -11.31
CA GLU A 331 -12.98 15.95 -11.08
C GLU A 331 -13.29 15.32 -9.72
N GLN A 332 -12.31 14.64 -9.10
CA GLN A 332 -12.47 13.90 -7.85
C GLN A 332 -11.87 14.61 -6.64
N VAL A 333 -11.04 15.64 -6.84
CA VAL A 333 -10.27 16.30 -5.77
C VAL A 333 -10.32 17.80 -5.93
N SER A 334 -10.75 18.46 -4.86
CA SER A 334 -10.78 19.91 -4.71
C SER A 334 -9.94 20.31 -3.51
N LEU A 335 -9.19 21.41 -3.65
CA LEU A 335 -8.34 21.95 -2.59
C LEU A 335 -8.98 23.24 -2.08
N MET A 336 -9.06 23.42 -0.76
CA MET A 336 -9.53 24.64 -0.12
C MET A 336 -8.35 25.39 0.50
N ARG A 337 -8.18 26.68 0.16
CA ARG A 337 -7.12 27.50 0.75
C ARG A 337 -7.37 27.73 2.25
N THR A 338 -6.37 27.41 3.07
CA THR A 338 -6.38 27.68 4.52
C THR A 338 -6.26 29.17 4.81
N THR A 339 -6.89 29.60 5.90
CA THR A 339 -6.89 30.98 6.40
C THR A 339 -5.79 31.22 7.42
N VAL A 340 -5.52 32.49 7.71
CA VAL A 340 -4.66 32.95 8.81
C VAL A 340 -4.99 32.23 10.13
N GLU A 341 -6.27 32.13 10.50
CA GLU A 341 -6.66 31.58 11.81
C GLU A 341 -6.57 30.05 11.88
N GLU A 342 -6.78 29.37 10.76
CA GLU A 342 -6.52 27.94 10.65
C GLU A 342 -5.01 27.66 10.75
N ASN A 343 -4.17 28.50 10.12
CA ASN A 343 -2.71 28.38 10.21
C ASN A 343 -2.17 28.54 11.64
N LYS A 344 -2.79 29.39 12.47
CA LYS A 344 -2.46 29.47 13.91
C LYS A 344 -2.74 28.14 14.62
N LYS A 345 -3.89 27.51 14.34
CA LYS A 345 -4.24 26.20 14.92
C LYS A 345 -3.32 25.08 14.44
N PHE A 346 -2.83 25.12 13.21
CA PHE A 346 -1.84 24.15 12.73
C PHE A 346 -0.52 24.31 13.49
N ALA A 347 -0.09 25.56 13.71
CA ALA A 347 1.09 25.86 14.51
C ALA A 347 0.95 25.36 15.96
N GLU A 348 -0.22 25.55 16.57
CA GLU A 348 -0.55 25.02 17.91
C GLU A 348 -0.43 23.49 17.95
N PHE A 349 -1.12 22.79 17.03
CA PHE A 349 -1.07 21.32 16.97
C PHE A 349 0.37 20.79 16.84
N ILE A 350 1.16 21.35 15.93
CA ILE A 350 2.55 20.93 15.72
C ILE A 350 3.39 21.28 16.96
N ALA A 351 3.25 22.48 17.51
CA ALA A 351 4.05 22.92 18.64
C ALA A 351 3.78 22.11 19.91
N ASP A 352 2.52 21.77 20.17
CA ASP A 352 2.13 20.94 21.32
C ASP A 352 2.88 19.60 21.29
N LYS A 353 2.90 18.93 20.13
CA LYS A 353 3.64 17.68 19.93
C LYS A 353 5.16 17.85 20.12
N LEU A 354 5.75 18.85 19.46
CA LEU A 354 7.21 19.02 19.48
C LEU A 354 7.74 19.46 20.85
N ASN A 355 6.98 20.25 21.62
CA ASN A 355 7.40 20.76 22.93
C ASN A 355 7.50 19.66 24.01
N GLU A 356 6.71 18.60 23.88
CA GLU A 356 6.72 17.44 24.77
C GLU A 356 7.95 16.54 24.55
N SER A 357 8.64 16.70 23.41
CA SER A 357 9.74 15.81 23.02
C SER A 357 11.08 16.12 23.72
N SER A 358 11.90 15.08 23.82
CA SER A 358 13.33 15.14 24.15
C SER A 358 14.23 14.90 22.93
N SER A 359 13.64 14.76 21.74
CA SER A 359 14.33 14.36 20.51
C SER A 359 15.07 15.48 19.80
N LYS A 360 16.07 15.09 19.01
CA LYS A 360 16.81 16.00 18.14
C LYS A 360 15.92 16.41 16.97
N ILE A 361 15.30 17.58 17.08
CA ILE A 361 14.35 18.09 16.10
C ILE A 361 14.86 19.41 15.51
N ARG A 362 14.77 19.52 14.18
CA ARG A 362 14.93 20.80 13.45
C ARG A 362 13.63 21.17 12.77
N VAL A 363 13.34 22.47 12.76
CA VAL A 363 12.19 23.00 12.00
C VAL A 363 12.71 24.00 10.98
N CYS A 364 12.47 23.69 9.70
CA CYS A 364 12.90 24.49 8.56
C CYS A 364 11.69 25.15 7.91
N LEU A 365 11.68 26.49 7.89
CA LEU A 365 10.51 27.28 7.49
C LEU A 365 10.82 28.12 6.24
N PRO A 366 10.17 27.85 5.09
CA PRO A 366 10.36 28.59 3.86
C PRO A 366 9.51 29.88 3.86
N GLN A 367 10.16 31.04 3.79
CA GLN A 367 9.50 32.34 3.93
C GLN A 367 8.71 32.80 2.70
N LYS A 368 9.05 32.32 1.50
CA LYS A 368 8.43 32.81 0.25
C LYS A 368 7.19 32.05 -0.18
N GLY A 369 6.90 30.91 0.47
CA GLY A 369 5.73 30.10 0.19
C GLY A 369 5.93 28.62 0.49
N ILE A 370 4.82 27.93 0.73
CA ILE A 370 4.80 26.56 1.28
C ILE A 370 4.26 25.50 0.29
N SER A 371 3.93 25.88 -0.94
CA SER A 371 3.49 24.95 -1.99
C SER A 371 3.63 25.55 -3.39
N ALA A 372 3.57 24.72 -4.43
CA ALA A 372 3.49 25.21 -5.81
C ALA A 372 2.27 26.12 -6.11
N LEU A 373 1.23 26.09 -5.27
CA LEU A 373 0.05 26.96 -5.37
C LEU A 373 0.20 28.24 -4.51
N ASP A 374 1.06 28.22 -3.50
CA ASP A 374 1.42 29.36 -2.65
C ASP A 374 2.72 30.03 -3.11
N ALA A 375 2.71 30.53 -4.34
CA ALA A 375 3.83 31.29 -4.92
C ALA A 375 3.31 32.52 -5.67
N PRO A 376 4.12 33.58 -5.90
CA PRO A 376 3.68 34.79 -6.57
C PRO A 376 2.92 34.51 -7.88
N GLY A 377 1.70 35.04 -7.99
CA GLY A 377 0.82 34.84 -9.15
C GLY A 377 0.08 33.49 -9.21
N LYS A 378 0.19 32.65 -8.17
CA LYS A 378 -0.51 31.36 -8.09
C LYS A 378 -1.80 31.45 -7.27
N PRO A 379 -2.75 30.51 -7.46
CA PRO A 379 -4.09 30.61 -6.88
C PRO A 379 -4.10 30.69 -5.36
N PHE A 380 -3.15 30.07 -4.64
CA PHE A 380 -3.13 30.04 -3.17
C PHE A 380 -2.09 31.00 -2.57
N CYS A 381 -1.47 31.86 -3.38
CA CYS A 381 -0.53 32.86 -2.88
C CYS A 381 -1.20 33.76 -1.83
N ASP A 382 -0.72 33.62 -0.59
CA ASP A 382 -1.16 34.45 0.54
C ASP A 382 0.00 34.63 1.54
N PRO A 383 0.82 35.67 1.34
CA PRO A 383 1.96 35.95 2.22
C PRO A 383 1.56 36.21 3.67
N GLU A 384 0.33 36.65 3.95
CA GLU A 384 -0.15 36.92 5.31
C GLU A 384 -0.35 35.62 6.09
N SER A 385 -1.03 34.64 5.49
CA SER A 385 -1.20 33.30 6.08
C SER A 385 0.15 32.62 6.31
N THR A 386 1.06 32.67 5.33
CA THR A 386 2.40 32.06 5.43
C THR A 386 3.26 32.75 6.50
N ALA A 387 3.25 34.08 6.57
CA ALA A 387 3.96 34.82 7.62
C ALA A 387 3.40 34.52 9.01
N THR A 388 2.08 34.38 9.14
CA THR A 388 1.42 34.04 10.41
C THR A 388 1.81 32.65 10.88
N LEU A 389 1.75 31.64 10.01
CA LEU A 389 2.16 30.27 10.32
C LEU A 389 3.59 30.22 10.85
N ILE A 390 4.52 30.86 10.13
CA ILE A 390 5.93 30.91 10.51
C ILE A 390 6.11 31.62 11.85
N SER A 391 5.46 32.77 12.04
CA SER A 391 5.56 33.55 13.27
C SER A 391 5.02 32.79 14.49
N GLU A 392 3.88 32.12 14.37
CA GLU A 392 3.30 31.35 15.49
C GLU A 392 4.14 30.11 15.80
N LEU A 393 4.60 29.35 14.80
CA LEU A 393 5.53 28.22 15.03
C LEU A 393 6.80 28.68 15.76
N GLN A 394 7.27 29.90 15.45
CA GLN A 394 8.42 30.51 16.11
C GLN A 394 8.16 31.02 17.53
N LYS A 395 6.92 31.35 17.84
CA LYS A 395 6.52 31.77 19.19
C LYS A 395 6.28 30.57 20.09
N LEU A 396 5.62 29.52 19.57
CA LEU A 396 5.13 28.40 20.35
C LEU A 396 6.17 27.32 20.62
N ILE A 397 7.05 27.01 19.66
CA ILE A 397 8.09 25.98 19.89
C ILE A 397 9.19 26.56 20.81
N GLN A 398 9.60 25.84 21.85
CA GLN A 398 10.59 26.36 22.79
C GLN A 398 12.03 26.21 22.26
N ILE A 399 12.76 27.34 22.18
CA ILE A 399 14.07 27.49 21.51
C ILE A 399 15.17 26.59 22.07
N MET A 400 15.11 26.24 23.36
CA MET A 400 16.23 25.54 24.03
C MET A 400 16.38 24.06 23.65
N LYS A 401 15.39 23.46 22.96
CA LYS A 401 15.42 22.04 22.56
C LYS A 401 15.51 21.80 21.06
N THR A 402 15.04 22.75 20.24
CA THR A 402 14.87 22.56 18.79
C THR A 402 15.53 23.71 18.04
N GLY A 403 16.54 23.39 17.22
CA GLY A 403 17.17 24.41 16.41
C GLY A 403 16.28 24.80 15.23
N ARG A 404 16.09 26.10 15.01
CA ARG A 404 15.22 26.63 13.94
C ARG A 404 16.03 27.31 12.86
N TYR A 405 15.70 27.03 11.61
CA TYR A 405 16.29 27.72 10.47
C TYR A 405 15.20 28.43 9.68
N ARG A 406 15.26 29.77 9.67
CA ARG A 406 14.53 30.58 8.69
C ARG A 406 15.30 30.50 7.38
N CYS A 407 14.62 30.06 6.34
CA CYS A 407 15.17 30.03 5.01
C CYS A 407 14.47 31.09 4.16
N SER A 408 15.22 32.01 3.57
CA SER A 408 14.67 33.07 2.69
C SER A 408 14.29 32.55 1.30
N TYR A 409 13.75 31.34 1.25
CA TYR A 409 13.44 30.54 0.08
C TYR A 409 11.95 30.16 0.05
N HIS A 410 11.47 29.78 -1.12
CA HIS A 410 10.21 29.06 -1.31
C HIS A 410 10.48 27.57 -1.07
N ILE A 411 9.47 26.79 -0.63
CA ILE A 411 9.68 25.38 -0.30
C ILE A 411 10.29 24.56 -1.46
N ASN A 412 9.91 24.90 -2.69
CA ASN A 412 10.35 24.23 -3.92
C ASN A 412 11.64 24.81 -4.53
N ASP A 413 12.29 25.78 -3.87
CA ASP A 413 13.61 26.25 -4.30
C ASP A 413 14.66 25.17 -3.95
N PRO A 414 15.60 24.83 -4.85
CA PRO A 414 16.65 23.84 -4.59
C PRO A 414 17.45 24.11 -3.31
N GLU A 415 17.71 25.38 -3.00
CA GLU A 415 18.43 25.81 -1.81
C GLU A 415 17.68 25.48 -0.51
N PHE A 416 16.34 25.41 -0.56
CA PHE A 416 15.54 24.96 0.58
C PHE A 416 15.66 23.45 0.78
N ALA A 417 15.65 22.67 -0.31
CA ALA A 417 15.89 21.24 -0.26
C ALA A 417 17.29 20.92 0.30
N ASP A 418 18.30 21.68 -0.09
CA ASP A 418 19.64 21.56 0.49
C ASP A 418 19.63 21.91 1.99
N ALA A 419 19.00 23.02 2.39
CA ALA A 419 18.91 23.40 3.81
C ALA A 419 18.21 22.34 4.68
N LEU A 420 17.20 21.63 4.15
CA LEU A 420 16.55 20.51 4.83
C LEU A 420 17.52 19.35 5.09
N VAL A 421 18.29 18.96 4.08
CA VAL A 421 19.25 17.86 4.21
C VAL A 421 20.43 18.25 5.08
N ASP A 422 20.95 19.48 4.97
CA ASP A 422 21.99 19.99 5.89
C ASP A 422 21.54 19.90 7.34
N SER A 423 20.32 20.37 7.62
CA SER A 423 19.71 20.31 8.94
C SER A 423 19.57 18.88 9.46
N PHE A 424 19.29 17.93 8.58
CA PHE A 424 19.17 16.51 8.91
C PHE A 424 20.52 15.87 9.22
N LEU A 425 21.54 16.14 8.41
CA LEU A 425 22.89 15.63 8.62
C LEU A 425 23.48 16.18 9.93
N GLU A 426 23.30 17.47 10.22
CA GLU A 426 23.76 18.10 11.47
C GLU A 426 23.27 17.37 12.73
N ILE A 427 22.00 16.94 12.75
CA ILE A 427 21.42 16.25 13.91
C ILE A 427 21.66 14.74 13.90
N SER A 428 22.08 14.18 12.76
CA SER A 428 22.37 12.76 12.58
C SER A 428 23.83 12.38 12.86
N LEU A 429 24.77 13.34 12.77
CA LEU A 429 26.23 13.10 12.76
C LEU A 429 26.91 12.86 14.12
N GLU A 430 26.20 12.86 15.25
CA GLU A 430 26.81 12.47 16.54
C GLU A 430 26.68 10.96 16.78
N ASN A 431 27.75 10.23 16.44
CA ASN A 431 28.03 8.77 16.45
C ASN A 431 27.67 8.00 15.17
N PRO A 432 28.68 7.78 14.30
CA PRO A 432 29.40 6.50 14.36
C PRO A 432 30.92 6.66 14.12
N MET A 433 31.71 6.65 15.20
CA MET A 433 33.16 6.39 15.14
C MET A 433 33.45 5.08 15.85
N GLU A 434 33.23 3.97 15.13
CA GLU A 434 33.95 2.71 15.34
C GLU A 434 33.76 1.80 14.12
N SER A 435 34.51 2.10 13.06
CA SER A 435 35.19 1.09 12.22
C SER A 435 35.93 1.82 11.09
N SER A 436 37.25 1.84 11.21
CA SER A 436 38.19 2.33 10.19
C SER A 436 38.03 1.57 8.86
N PRO A 437 38.12 2.24 7.71
CA PRO A 437 38.05 1.58 6.40
C PRO A 437 39.38 0.90 6.08
N SER A 438 39.40 -0.43 6.05
CA SER A 438 40.50 -1.20 5.46
C SER A 438 40.40 -1.21 3.93
N GLN A 439 41.53 -0.87 3.34
CA GLN A 439 41.84 -0.68 1.92
C GLN A 439 41.14 -1.64 0.93
N ILE A 440 40.52 -1.03 -0.08
CA ILE A 440 39.93 -1.67 -1.26
C ILE A 440 41.05 -2.25 -2.13
N ALA A 441 41.05 -3.57 -2.32
CA ALA A 441 41.79 -4.23 -3.38
C ALA A 441 40.94 -4.26 -4.66
N ILE A 442 41.50 -3.72 -5.73
CA ILE A 442 40.93 -3.73 -7.08
C ILE A 442 40.96 -5.18 -7.60
N TYR A 443 39.80 -5.68 -8.04
CA TYR A 443 39.71 -6.91 -8.84
C TYR A 443 38.86 -6.63 -10.09
N GLU A 444 39.45 -6.90 -11.26
CA GLU A 444 38.79 -6.90 -12.56
C GLU A 444 37.80 -8.07 -12.69
N PRO A 445 36.71 -7.94 -13.47
CA PRO A 445 35.81 -9.04 -13.75
C PRO A 445 36.27 -9.86 -14.97
N CYS A 446 36.53 -11.15 -14.76
CA CYS A 446 36.71 -12.13 -15.83
C CYS A 446 35.40 -12.92 -16.09
N LEU A 447 34.76 -12.59 -17.20
CA LEU A 447 34.11 -13.42 -18.23
C LEU A 447 33.38 -14.75 -17.89
N GLU A 448 32.10 -14.74 -18.31
CA GLU A 448 31.37 -15.70 -19.17
C GLU A 448 30.83 -17.08 -18.68
N HIS A 449 29.58 -17.30 -19.13
CA HIS A 449 28.80 -18.52 -19.43
C HIS A 449 27.56 -18.73 -18.54
N ASN A 450 26.40 -19.17 -19.02
CA ASN A 450 25.87 -19.49 -20.35
C ASN A 450 24.33 -19.47 -20.21
N ILE A 451 23.60 -18.87 -21.15
CA ILE A 451 22.13 -18.89 -21.18
C ILE A 451 21.68 -20.28 -21.63
N SER A 452 20.99 -21.01 -20.76
CA SER A 452 20.35 -22.28 -21.10
C SER A 452 18.99 -22.03 -21.75
N THR A 453 18.88 -22.45 -23.01
CA THR A 453 17.65 -22.49 -23.81
C THR A 453 16.65 -23.49 -23.24
N VAL A 454 15.51 -23.00 -22.76
CA VAL A 454 14.34 -23.85 -22.46
C VAL A 454 13.58 -24.08 -23.77
N LYS A 455 13.53 -25.35 -24.20
CA LYS A 455 12.74 -25.83 -25.34
C LYS A 455 11.25 -25.70 -25.02
N SER A 456 10.54 -24.82 -25.74
CA SER A 456 9.08 -24.79 -25.73
C SER A 456 8.52 -26.02 -26.45
N SER A 457 7.72 -26.82 -25.75
CA SER A 457 6.89 -27.85 -26.36
C SER A 457 5.94 -27.23 -27.38
N SER A 458 5.89 -27.83 -28.57
CA SER A 458 5.04 -27.43 -29.70
C SER A 458 3.55 -27.47 -29.35
N CYS A 459 3.00 -26.33 -28.96
CA CYS A 459 1.61 -26.01 -29.25
C CYS A 459 1.62 -25.42 -30.67
N GLY A 460 0.86 -25.99 -31.60
CA GLY A 460 0.88 -25.60 -33.01
C GLY A 460 0.54 -24.11 -33.15
N MET A 461 1.56 -23.26 -33.37
CA MET A 461 1.35 -21.88 -33.80
C MET A 461 0.75 -21.93 -35.20
N ILE A 462 -0.53 -21.58 -35.31
CA ILE A 462 -1.13 -21.28 -36.59
C ILE A 462 -0.48 -19.97 -37.07
N CYS A 463 0.49 -20.07 -37.97
CA CYS A 463 1.16 -18.90 -38.53
C CYS A 463 0.40 -18.45 -39.78
N TYR A 464 -0.38 -17.38 -39.67
CA TYR A 464 -0.99 -16.74 -40.82
C TYR A 464 0.01 -15.78 -41.46
N SER A 465 0.39 -16.04 -42.70
CA SER A 465 1.19 -15.10 -43.50
C SER A 465 0.25 -14.05 -44.11
N PRO A 466 0.66 -12.78 -44.29
CA PRO A 466 -0.11 -11.79 -45.04
C PRO A 466 -0.52 -12.26 -46.45
N SER A 467 0.20 -13.23 -47.03
CA SER A 467 -0.13 -13.89 -48.30
C SER A 467 -1.35 -14.82 -48.23
N ASN A 468 -1.92 -15.07 -47.04
CA ASN A 468 -3.07 -15.95 -46.84
C ASN A 468 -4.42 -15.24 -47.09
N TYR A 469 -4.42 -13.95 -47.44
CA TYR A 469 -5.61 -13.14 -47.70
C TYR A 469 -5.60 -12.60 -49.15
N PRO A 470 -5.97 -13.41 -50.15
CA PRO A 470 -5.89 -13.03 -51.57
C PRO A 470 -6.81 -11.85 -51.94
N ASP A 471 -7.88 -11.62 -51.17
CA ASP A 471 -8.86 -10.54 -51.40
C ASP A 471 -8.53 -9.25 -50.62
N ALA A 472 -7.43 -9.21 -49.85
CA ALA A 472 -7.05 -8.02 -49.10
C ALA A 472 -6.52 -6.92 -50.04
N ARG A 473 -6.91 -5.67 -49.80
CA ARG A 473 -6.44 -4.53 -50.60
C ARG A 473 -4.90 -4.44 -50.53
N PRO A 474 -4.19 -4.23 -51.66
CA PRO A 474 -2.72 -4.16 -51.68
C PRO A 474 -2.14 -3.14 -50.70
N GLU A 475 -2.78 -1.97 -50.56
CA GLU A 475 -2.37 -0.93 -49.61
C GLU A 475 -2.46 -1.39 -48.15
N THR A 476 -3.49 -2.17 -47.80
CA THR A 476 -3.66 -2.73 -46.46
C THR A 476 -2.57 -3.78 -46.18
N LEU A 477 -2.27 -4.64 -47.14
CA LEU A 477 -1.20 -5.64 -47.01
C LEU A 477 0.17 -4.98 -46.80
N GLN A 478 0.48 -3.91 -47.56
CA GLN A 478 1.72 -3.17 -47.42
C GLN A 478 1.84 -2.48 -46.03
N LYS A 479 0.74 -1.88 -45.54
CA LYS A 479 0.70 -1.30 -44.19
C LYS A 479 0.94 -2.36 -43.11
N THR A 480 0.25 -3.51 -43.21
CA THR A 480 0.42 -4.63 -42.27
C THR A 480 1.86 -5.15 -42.27
N GLN A 481 2.49 -5.32 -43.43
CA GLN A 481 3.90 -5.73 -43.53
C GLN A 481 4.83 -4.72 -42.85
N THR A 482 4.60 -3.41 -43.06
CA THR A 482 5.39 -2.34 -42.45
C THR A 482 5.27 -2.36 -40.92
N ILE A 483 4.04 -2.51 -40.40
CA ILE A 483 3.77 -2.62 -38.96
C ILE A 483 4.47 -3.86 -38.37
N LEU A 484 4.30 -5.02 -38.99
CA LEU A 484 4.91 -6.27 -38.53
C LEU A 484 6.44 -6.19 -38.53
N GLN A 485 7.04 -5.54 -39.54
CA GLN A 485 8.48 -5.33 -39.57
C GLN A 485 8.93 -4.44 -38.41
N ARG A 486 8.24 -3.32 -38.15
CA ARG A 486 8.56 -2.44 -37.01
C ARG A 486 8.50 -3.19 -35.67
N LEU A 487 7.51 -4.06 -35.48
CA LEU A 487 7.38 -4.86 -34.26
C LEU A 487 8.51 -5.89 -34.13
N LYS A 488 8.91 -6.53 -35.24
CA LYS A 488 10.07 -7.44 -35.25
C LYS A 488 11.37 -6.70 -34.95
N ASP A 489 11.57 -5.53 -35.52
CA ASP A 489 12.76 -4.71 -35.27
C ASP A 489 12.86 -4.29 -33.78
N GLN A 490 11.74 -4.01 -33.11
CA GLN A 490 11.70 -3.74 -31.66
C GLN A 490 12.15 -4.98 -30.85
N ILE A 491 11.62 -6.16 -31.21
CA ILE A 491 12.00 -7.43 -30.57
C ILE A 491 13.49 -7.72 -30.76
N GLU A 492 14.03 -7.54 -31.97
CA GLU A 492 15.45 -7.76 -32.28
C GLU A 492 16.36 -6.81 -31.50
N LYS A 493 15.90 -5.59 -31.19
CA LYS A 493 16.60 -4.61 -30.35
C LYS A 493 16.49 -4.91 -28.85
N GLY A 494 15.75 -5.94 -28.44
CA GLY A 494 15.50 -6.26 -27.04
C GLY A 494 14.58 -5.24 -26.34
N LEU A 495 13.82 -4.44 -27.10
CA LEU A 495 12.88 -3.47 -26.57
C LEU A 495 11.48 -4.12 -26.41
N PRO A 496 10.77 -3.84 -25.30
CA PRO A 496 9.42 -4.37 -25.10
C PRO A 496 8.45 -3.73 -26.10
N ILE A 497 7.51 -4.52 -26.60
CA ILE A 497 6.36 -4.01 -27.37
C ILE A 497 5.31 -3.50 -26.38
N ILE A 498 4.96 -2.22 -26.47
CA ILE A 498 4.01 -1.60 -25.55
C ILE A 498 2.62 -1.52 -26.19
N GLY A 499 1.66 -2.24 -25.60
CA GLY A 499 0.25 -2.18 -25.94
C GLY A 499 -0.55 -1.37 -24.93
N ALA A 500 -1.40 -0.44 -25.38
CA ALA A 500 -2.32 0.31 -24.52
C ALA A 500 -3.78 0.02 -24.87
N GLY A 501 -4.65 -0.01 -23.86
CA GLY A 501 -6.06 -0.37 -24.02
C GLY A 501 -6.98 0.85 -24.05
N ALA A 502 -7.49 1.21 -25.22
CA ALA A 502 -8.37 2.37 -25.41
C ALA A 502 -9.86 2.05 -25.14
N GLY A 503 -10.55 3.00 -24.51
CA GLY A 503 -12.00 2.94 -24.26
C GLY A 503 -12.85 3.90 -25.11
N THR A 504 -12.21 4.89 -25.73
CA THR A 504 -12.81 5.94 -26.58
C THR A 504 -11.78 6.44 -27.61
N GLY A 505 -12.21 7.21 -28.60
CA GLY A 505 -11.31 7.87 -29.56
C GLY A 505 -10.32 8.84 -28.90
N ILE A 506 -10.70 9.53 -27.80
CA ILE A 506 -9.80 10.45 -27.10
C ILE A 506 -8.68 9.72 -26.35
N SER A 507 -8.97 8.58 -25.70
CA SER A 507 -7.92 7.75 -25.10
C SER A 507 -6.94 7.25 -26.15
N ALA A 508 -7.44 6.75 -27.28
CA ALA A 508 -6.59 6.25 -28.36
C ALA A 508 -5.68 7.34 -28.95
N LYS A 509 -6.17 8.59 -29.06
CA LYS A 509 -5.38 9.74 -29.52
C LYS A 509 -4.18 10.03 -28.62
N PHE A 510 -4.39 9.98 -27.30
CA PHE A 510 -3.33 10.25 -26.34
C PHE A 510 -2.36 9.07 -26.21
N GLU A 511 -2.87 7.84 -26.33
CA GLU A 511 -2.03 6.63 -26.40
C GLU A 511 -1.08 6.68 -27.61
N GLU A 512 -1.58 7.03 -28.80
CA GLU A 512 -0.73 7.21 -29.98
C GLU A 512 0.31 8.33 -29.78
N ALA A 513 -0.09 9.48 -29.22
CA ALA A 513 0.83 10.56 -28.92
C ALA A 513 1.89 10.18 -27.86
N GLY A 514 1.55 9.24 -26.96
CA GLY A 514 2.44 8.67 -25.96
C GLY A 514 3.44 7.66 -26.51
N GLY A 515 3.35 7.31 -27.80
CA GLY A 515 4.34 6.47 -28.48
C GLY A 515 4.14 4.96 -28.27
N VAL A 516 2.91 4.52 -27.98
CA VAL A 516 2.61 3.08 -27.87
C VAL A 516 2.80 2.38 -29.22
N ASP A 517 3.20 1.10 -29.19
CA ASP A 517 3.43 0.32 -30.41
C ASP A 517 2.14 -0.28 -30.97
N LEU A 518 1.14 -0.48 -30.11
CA LEU A 518 -0.18 -0.99 -30.49
C LEU A 518 -1.28 -0.51 -29.53
N ILE A 519 -2.48 -0.32 -30.08
CA ILE A 519 -3.69 0.01 -29.33
C ILE A 519 -4.60 -1.22 -29.33
N VAL A 520 -5.16 -1.56 -28.19
CA VAL A 520 -6.06 -2.70 -28.02
C VAL A 520 -7.46 -2.19 -27.68
N LEU A 521 -8.45 -2.57 -28.46
CA LEU A 521 -9.86 -2.24 -28.24
C LEU A 521 -10.61 -3.47 -27.78
N TYR A 522 -11.23 -3.40 -26.62
CA TYR A 522 -12.14 -4.43 -26.13
C TYR A 522 -13.33 -3.76 -25.44
N ASN A 523 -14.47 -4.46 -25.41
CA ASN A 523 -15.73 -3.93 -24.89
C ASN A 523 -15.64 -3.41 -23.45
N SER A 524 -14.78 -4.00 -22.60
CA SER A 524 -14.55 -3.52 -21.23
C SER A 524 -13.99 -2.10 -21.17
N GLY A 525 -13.35 -1.60 -22.23
CA GLY A 525 -12.97 -0.20 -22.39
C GLY A 525 -14.17 0.75 -22.30
N ARG A 526 -15.26 0.45 -23.02
CA ARG A 526 -16.51 1.24 -23.00
C ARG A 526 -17.11 1.32 -21.60
N PHE A 527 -17.13 0.19 -20.89
CA PHE A 527 -17.66 0.11 -19.54
C PHE A 527 -16.80 0.87 -18.51
N ARG A 528 -15.47 0.82 -18.63
CA ARG A 528 -14.56 1.62 -17.79
C ARG A 528 -14.81 3.11 -17.97
N MET A 529 -14.99 3.55 -19.21
CA MET A 529 -15.29 4.96 -19.51
C MET A 529 -16.67 5.40 -19.00
N ALA A 530 -17.57 4.45 -18.75
CA ALA A 530 -18.86 4.67 -18.09
C ALA A 530 -18.83 4.48 -16.56
N GLY A 531 -17.64 4.40 -15.94
CA GLY A 531 -17.49 4.26 -14.49
C GLY A 531 -17.82 2.85 -13.95
N ARG A 532 -17.72 1.82 -14.79
CA ARG A 532 -17.93 0.41 -14.39
C ARG A 532 -16.61 -0.35 -14.37
N GLY A 533 -16.48 -1.32 -13.48
CA GLY A 533 -15.31 -2.19 -13.42
C GLY A 533 -15.17 -3.05 -14.68
N SER A 534 -13.94 -3.50 -14.99
CA SER A 534 -13.65 -4.29 -16.20
C SER A 534 -14.46 -5.59 -16.33
N LEU A 535 -14.91 -6.16 -15.20
CA LEU A 535 -15.79 -7.34 -15.17
C LEU A 535 -17.14 -7.08 -15.86
N ALA A 536 -17.58 -5.84 -15.98
CA ALA A 536 -18.79 -5.51 -16.73
C ALA A 536 -18.70 -5.94 -18.21
N GLY A 537 -17.49 -5.98 -18.79
CA GLY A 537 -17.27 -6.50 -20.14
C GLY A 537 -17.46 -8.02 -20.27
N LEU A 538 -17.53 -8.75 -19.17
CA LEU A 538 -17.80 -10.20 -19.14
C LEU A 538 -19.27 -10.53 -18.80
N LEU A 539 -20.06 -9.52 -18.44
CA LEU A 539 -21.46 -9.68 -18.07
C LEU A 539 -22.39 -9.46 -19.28
N PRO A 540 -23.58 -10.05 -19.30
CA PRO A 540 -24.51 -9.99 -20.43
C PRO A 540 -25.27 -8.64 -20.50
N PHE A 541 -24.56 -7.53 -20.30
CA PHE A 541 -25.14 -6.19 -20.38
C PHE A 541 -25.33 -5.71 -21.82
N ALA A 542 -24.51 -6.21 -22.75
CA ALA A 542 -24.57 -5.85 -24.15
C ALA A 542 -23.76 -6.86 -24.99
N ASP A 543 -23.98 -6.82 -26.30
CA ASP A 543 -23.19 -7.57 -27.28
C ASP A 543 -21.75 -7.01 -27.33
N ALA A 544 -20.80 -7.81 -26.85
CA ALA A 544 -19.39 -7.43 -26.75
C ALA A 544 -18.75 -7.14 -28.12
N ASN A 545 -19.12 -7.92 -29.14
CA ASN A 545 -18.59 -7.78 -30.49
C ASN A 545 -19.15 -6.52 -31.16
N ALA A 546 -20.45 -6.24 -30.97
CA ALA A 546 -21.07 -5.01 -31.46
C ALA A 546 -20.45 -3.75 -30.83
N ILE A 547 -20.18 -3.78 -29.51
CA ILE A 547 -19.52 -2.66 -28.82
C ILE A 547 -18.15 -2.38 -29.42
N VAL A 548 -17.33 -3.41 -29.68
CA VAL A 548 -15.99 -3.21 -30.23
C VAL A 548 -16.05 -2.64 -31.66
N ILE A 549 -17.02 -3.06 -32.47
CA ILE A 549 -17.28 -2.47 -33.80
C ILE A 549 -17.70 -1.00 -33.67
N GLU A 550 -18.58 -0.66 -32.72
CA GLU A 550 -18.98 0.73 -32.46
C GLU A 550 -17.78 1.59 -32.04
N MET A 551 -16.97 1.10 -31.10
CA MET A 551 -15.75 1.78 -30.66
C MET A 551 -14.74 1.97 -31.78
N ALA A 552 -14.63 1.01 -32.71
CA ALA A 552 -13.74 1.14 -33.87
C ALA A 552 -14.10 2.35 -34.74
N ASN A 553 -15.39 2.68 -34.89
CA ASN A 553 -15.84 3.87 -35.61
C ASN A 553 -15.43 5.19 -34.92
N GLU A 554 -15.22 5.17 -33.60
CA GLU A 554 -14.71 6.33 -32.86
C GLU A 554 -13.17 6.43 -32.90
N VAL A 555 -12.49 5.29 -32.94
CA VAL A 555 -11.03 5.20 -32.74
C VAL A 555 -10.25 5.26 -34.06
N LEU A 556 -10.66 4.49 -35.06
CA LEU A 556 -9.95 4.42 -36.35
C LEU A 556 -9.86 5.75 -37.11
N PRO A 557 -10.83 6.70 -37.02
CA PRO A 557 -10.68 8.01 -37.66
C PRO A 557 -9.62 8.91 -37.00
N ILE A 558 -9.24 8.62 -35.75
CA ILE A 558 -8.39 9.49 -34.94
C ILE A 558 -6.94 8.98 -34.89
N VAL A 559 -6.75 7.66 -34.84
CA VAL A 559 -5.43 7.01 -34.83
C VAL A 559 -4.89 6.92 -36.25
N LYS A 560 -3.64 7.37 -36.47
CA LYS A 560 -3.08 7.51 -37.83
C LYS A 560 -2.02 6.48 -38.19
N GLY A 561 -1.13 6.16 -37.24
CA GLY A 561 0.09 5.38 -37.48
C GLY A 561 0.25 4.17 -36.57
N VAL A 562 -0.46 4.13 -35.45
CA VAL A 562 -0.41 3.00 -34.51
C VAL A 562 -1.45 1.93 -34.89
N PRO A 563 -1.07 0.64 -34.99
CA PRO A 563 -2.02 -0.44 -35.26
C PRO A 563 -3.03 -0.60 -34.12
N VAL A 564 -4.29 -0.81 -34.50
CA VAL A 564 -5.39 -1.07 -33.56
C VAL A 564 -5.79 -2.54 -33.66
N LEU A 565 -5.77 -3.24 -32.52
CA LEU A 565 -6.15 -4.64 -32.37
C LEU A 565 -7.52 -4.73 -31.73
N ALA A 566 -8.48 -5.35 -32.42
CA ALA A 566 -9.80 -5.61 -31.88
C ALA A 566 -9.79 -6.89 -31.03
N GLY A 567 -10.29 -6.79 -29.80
CA GLY A 567 -10.64 -7.91 -28.94
C GLY A 567 -12.02 -8.44 -29.34
N VAL A 568 -12.07 -9.70 -29.75
CA VAL A 568 -13.30 -10.38 -30.18
C VAL A 568 -13.77 -11.33 -29.10
N CYS A 569 -15.06 -11.29 -28.78
CA CYS A 569 -15.72 -12.30 -27.94
C CYS A 569 -15.95 -13.55 -28.78
N GLY A 570 -14.94 -14.42 -28.87
CA GLY A 570 -14.96 -15.65 -29.67
C GLY A 570 -15.96 -16.71 -29.20
N THR A 571 -16.60 -16.52 -28.04
CA THR A 571 -17.64 -17.41 -27.51
C THR A 571 -19.06 -16.87 -27.71
N ASP A 572 -19.24 -15.80 -28.48
CA ASP A 572 -20.57 -15.23 -28.76
C ASP A 572 -21.42 -16.21 -29.59
N PRO A 573 -22.49 -16.79 -29.02
CA PRO A 573 -23.29 -17.82 -29.68
C PRO A 573 -24.15 -17.26 -30.82
N PHE A 574 -24.22 -15.93 -30.98
CA PHE A 574 -24.98 -15.26 -32.04
C PHE A 574 -24.11 -14.90 -33.26
N ARG A 575 -22.86 -15.39 -33.32
CA ARG A 575 -21.97 -15.21 -34.47
C ARG A 575 -21.44 -16.56 -34.95
N LEU A 576 -21.33 -16.70 -36.26
CA LEU A 576 -20.58 -17.79 -36.87
C LEU A 576 -19.11 -17.35 -36.93
N MET A 577 -18.31 -17.72 -35.92
CA MET A 577 -16.94 -17.22 -35.75
C MET A 577 -16.01 -17.51 -36.92
N ASP A 578 -16.28 -18.55 -37.70
CA ASP A 578 -15.50 -18.84 -38.91
C ASP A 578 -15.70 -17.78 -40.02
N TYR A 579 -16.76 -16.98 -39.93
CA TYR A 579 -17.13 -15.93 -40.90
C TYR A 579 -17.17 -14.51 -40.32
N PHE A 580 -17.04 -14.37 -38.99
CA PHE A 580 -17.03 -13.09 -38.27
C PHE A 580 -15.60 -12.60 -38.11
#